data_AF-A0A2L0AEH2-F1
#
_entry.id   AF-A0A2L0AEH2-F1
#
_cell.length_a   1.000
_cell.length_b   1.000
_cell.length_c   1.000
_cell.angle_alpha   90.00
_cell.angle_beta   90.00
_cell.angle_gamma   90.00
#
_symmetry.space_group_name_H-M   'P 1'
#
loop_
_entity.id
_entity.type
_entity.pdbx_description
1 polymer ?
#
loop_
_entity_poly.entity_id
_entity_poly.type
_entity_poly.pdbx_seq_one_letter_code
_entity_poly.pdbx_strand_id
1 'polypeptide(L)'
;MAALTLASCGINSVPTAEEEAKAKWADVQAQYQRRSNLIGNLVATVKGAAKQEQDTLVRVTEARAKATSVQVSAEDLSDPAKVAQFQAAQGALSQSLGRLLATTEAYPELKSNQNFLELQSQLEGTENRIAVSIRDYNGAVQAYNTRIRTFPDAIGAKLIHGAKPMTPFQATTPGAENAPKVDFGA
;
A
#
# COMPACT_ATOMS: atom_id res chain seq x y z
N MET A 1 -24.30 44.15 2.15
CA MET A 1 -23.95 43.16 1.10
C MET A 1 -22.60 42.47 1.40
N ALA A 2 -22.42 41.91 2.60
CA ALA A 2 -21.16 41.26 3.02
C ALA A 2 -21.35 39.85 3.61
N ALA A 3 -22.52 39.24 3.38
CA ALA A 3 -22.94 37.99 4.04
C ALA A 3 -23.09 36.78 3.11
N LEU A 4 -22.68 36.88 1.82
CA LEU A 4 -22.87 35.81 0.83
C LEU A 4 -21.59 35.32 0.14
N THR A 5 -20.40 35.84 0.48
CA THR A 5 -19.13 35.27 -0.02
C THR A 5 -18.60 34.11 0.83
N LEU A 6 -19.31 33.74 1.92
CA LEU A 6 -19.01 32.56 2.75
C LEU A 6 -19.54 31.24 2.16
N ALA A 7 -20.37 31.30 1.12
CA ALA A 7 -21.03 30.12 0.54
C ALA A 7 -20.10 29.19 -0.28
N SER A 8 -18.82 29.54 -0.44
CA SER A 8 -17.84 28.70 -1.16
C SER A 8 -16.71 28.16 -0.27
N CYS A 9 -16.56 28.66 0.96
CA CYS A 9 -15.50 28.24 1.88
C CYS A 9 -15.96 27.00 2.68
N GLY A 10 -15.47 25.82 2.31
CA GLY A 10 -15.73 24.56 3.00
C GLY A 10 -16.79 23.68 2.33
N ILE A 11 -17.86 24.26 1.77
CA ILE A 11 -19.02 23.52 1.23
C ILE A 11 -18.62 22.60 0.06
N ASN A 12 -17.79 23.09 -0.85
CA ASN A 12 -17.33 22.31 -2.01
C ASN A 12 -15.86 21.90 -1.88
N SER A 13 -15.05 22.70 -1.17
CA SER A 13 -13.61 22.43 -1.03
C SER A 13 -13.30 21.21 -0.16
N VAL A 14 -14.11 20.93 0.86
CA VAL A 14 -13.94 19.76 1.74
C VAL A 14 -14.28 18.45 1.00
N PRO A 15 -15.48 18.30 0.39
CA PRO A 15 -15.79 17.09 -0.37
C PRO A 15 -14.84 16.87 -1.54
N THR A 16 -14.40 17.94 -2.22
CA THR A 16 -13.43 17.82 -3.32
C THR A 16 -12.11 17.21 -2.85
N ALA A 17 -11.56 17.71 -1.74
CA ALA A 17 -10.31 17.15 -1.18
C ALA A 17 -10.50 15.75 -0.61
N GLU A 18 -11.69 15.43 -0.09
CA GLU A 18 -12.06 14.10 0.38
C GLU A 18 -12.06 13.08 -0.77
N GLU A 19 -12.76 13.40 -1.86
CA GLU A 19 -12.87 12.54 -3.04
C GLU A 19 -11.51 12.37 -3.74
N GLU A 20 -10.66 13.40 -3.74
CA GLU A 20 -9.28 13.27 -4.22
C GLU A 20 -8.49 12.23 -3.41
N ALA A 21 -8.56 12.29 -2.07
CA ALA A 21 -7.88 11.31 -1.22
C ALA A 21 -8.44 9.89 -1.39
N LYS A 22 -9.76 9.73 -1.56
CA LYS A 22 -10.40 8.44 -1.86
C LYS A 22 -9.99 7.90 -3.23
N ALA A 23 -9.88 8.75 -4.24
CA ALA A 23 -9.39 8.36 -5.56
C ALA A 23 -7.94 7.85 -5.49
N LYS A 24 -7.07 8.55 -4.76
CA LYS A 24 -5.68 8.10 -4.54
C LYS A 24 -5.62 6.80 -3.72
N TRP A 25 -6.55 6.57 -2.80
CA TRP A 25 -6.67 5.28 -2.13
C TRP A 25 -7.03 4.15 -3.11
N ALA A 26 -7.93 4.40 -4.05
CA ALA A 26 -8.24 3.43 -5.10
C ALA A 26 -7.01 3.10 -5.96
N ASP A 27 -6.16 4.08 -6.26
CA ASP A 27 -4.88 3.85 -6.96
C ASP A 27 -3.97 2.90 -6.17
N VAL A 28 -3.84 3.11 -4.85
CA VAL A 28 -3.06 2.22 -3.95
C VAL A 28 -3.60 0.79 -4.01
N GLN A 29 -4.92 0.63 -3.87
CA GLN A 29 -5.56 -0.69 -3.92
C GLN A 29 -5.34 -1.38 -5.28
N ALA A 30 -5.42 -0.63 -6.38
CA ALA A 30 -5.19 -1.16 -7.72
C ALA A 30 -3.75 -1.71 -7.88
N GLN A 31 -2.74 -1.03 -7.34
CA GLN A 31 -1.36 -1.52 -7.39
C GLN A 31 -1.17 -2.79 -6.53
N TYR A 32 -1.76 -2.84 -5.33
CA TYR A 32 -1.73 -4.04 -4.50
C TYR A 32 -2.48 -5.23 -5.14
N GLN A 33 -3.60 -4.98 -5.81
CA GLN A 33 -4.31 -6.01 -6.56
C GLN A 33 -3.45 -6.54 -7.72
N ARG A 34 -2.79 -5.65 -8.47
CA ARG A 34 -1.85 -6.04 -9.53
C ARG A 34 -0.77 -6.96 -8.99
N ARG A 35 -0.15 -6.61 -7.86
CA ARG A 35 0.86 -7.46 -7.20
C ARG A 35 0.29 -8.84 -6.88
N SER A 36 -0.89 -8.90 -6.25
CA SER A 36 -1.55 -10.17 -5.93
C SER A 36 -1.84 -11.03 -7.16
N ASN A 37 -2.18 -10.41 -8.30
CA ASN A 37 -2.43 -11.12 -9.56
C ASN A 37 -1.16 -11.75 -10.13
N LEU A 38 -0.01 -11.06 -10.04
CA LEU A 38 1.28 -11.54 -10.54
C LEU A 38 1.81 -12.76 -9.76
N ILE A 39 1.49 -12.87 -8.47
CA ILE A 39 1.98 -13.93 -7.59
C ILE A 39 1.54 -15.32 -8.04
N GLY A 40 0.34 -15.46 -8.60
CA GLY A 40 -0.15 -16.76 -9.09
C GLY A 40 0.76 -17.34 -10.18
N ASN A 41 1.17 -16.49 -11.13
CA ASN A 41 2.09 -16.87 -12.19
C ASN A 41 3.49 -17.15 -11.62
N LEU A 42 3.98 -16.34 -10.68
CA LEU A 42 5.26 -16.56 -10.02
C LEU A 42 5.33 -17.92 -9.31
N VAL A 43 4.30 -18.25 -8.52
CA VAL A 43 4.21 -19.52 -7.78
C VAL A 43 4.21 -20.70 -8.76
N ALA A 44 3.48 -20.61 -9.87
CA ALA A 44 3.45 -21.65 -10.89
C ALA A 44 4.84 -21.86 -11.54
N THR A 45 5.53 -20.77 -11.90
CA THR A 45 6.87 -20.82 -12.48
C THR A 45 7.89 -21.43 -11.51
N VAL A 46 7.89 -20.99 -10.25
CA VAL A 46 8.81 -21.53 -9.23
C VAL A 46 8.51 -22.99 -8.93
N LYS A 47 7.24 -23.40 -8.84
CA LYS A 47 6.86 -24.80 -8.62
C LYS A 47 7.38 -25.76 -9.71
N GLY A 48 7.50 -25.29 -10.95
CA GLY A 48 8.02 -26.07 -12.07
C GLY A 48 9.52 -26.37 -11.95
N ALA A 49 10.29 -25.42 -11.41
CA ALA A 49 11.74 -25.48 -11.31
C ALA A 49 12.24 -25.94 -9.93
N ALA A 50 11.71 -25.36 -8.85
CA ALA A 50 12.14 -25.58 -7.47
C ALA A 50 11.10 -26.40 -6.68
N LYS A 51 10.92 -27.67 -7.05
CA LYS A 51 9.91 -28.57 -6.44
C LYS A 51 10.12 -28.82 -4.93
N GLN A 52 11.32 -28.57 -4.41
CA GLN A 52 11.67 -28.74 -3.01
C GLN A 52 11.23 -27.55 -2.15
N GLU A 53 10.90 -26.39 -2.74
CA GLU A 53 10.48 -25.16 -2.06
C GLU A 53 8.97 -25.13 -1.70
N GLN A 54 8.36 -26.28 -1.41
CA GLN A 54 6.91 -26.35 -1.16
C GLN A 54 6.51 -25.47 0.02
N ASP A 55 7.25 -25.52 1.13
CA ASP A 55 6.98 -24.71 2.31
C ASP A 55 7.07 -23.21 2.01
N THR A 56 8.02 -22.80 1.18
CA THR A 56 8.18 -21.40 0.76
C THR A 56 7.00 -20.95 -0.10
N LEU A 57 6.56 -21.77 -1.05
CA LEU A 57 5.41 -21.49 -1.90
C LEU A 57 4.09 -21.47 -1.12
N VAL A 58 3.92 -22.33 -0.12
CA VAL A 58 2.77 -22.33 0.79
C VAL A 58 2.71 -21.02 1.56
N ARG A 59 3.82 -20.60 2.19
CA ARG A 59 3.89 -19.32 2.93
C ARG A 59 3.55 -18.11 2.06
N VAL A 60 4.03 -18.07 0.82
CA VAL A 60 3.69 -16.99 -0.13
C VAL A 60 2.21 -17.01 -0.50
N THR A 61 1.66 -18.21 -0.72
CA THR A 61 0.24 -18.38 -1.06
C THR A 61 -0.67 -17.94 0.09
N GLU A 62 -0.33 -18.33 1.33
CA GLU A 62 -1.05 -17.93 2.55
C GLU A 62 -0.95 -16.42 2.78
N ALA A 63 0.26 -15.84 2.66
CA ALA A 63 0.47 -14.41 2.79
C ALA A 63 -0.34 -13.62 1.75
N ARG A 64 -0.42 -14.13 0.51
CA ARG A 64 -1.26 -13.54 -0.54
C ARG A 64 -2.73 -13.61 -0.15
N ALA A 65 -3.23 -14.77 0.28
CA ALA A 65 -4.62 -14.95 0.69
C ALA A 65 -4.98 -13.98 1.82
N LYS A 66 -4.12 -13.86 2.84
CA LYS A 66 -4.28 -12.92 3.93
C LYS A 66 -4.31 -11.47 3.44
N ALA A 67 -3.36 -11.07 2.58
CA ALA A 67 -3.31 -9.73 2.01
C ALA A 67 -4.55 -9.37 1.20
N THR A 68 -5.15 -10.32 0.46
CA THR A 68 -6.39 -10.10 -0.30
C THR A 68 -7.65 -10.15 0.56
N SER A 69 -7.60 -10.81 1.72
CA SER A 69 -8.75 -10.91 2.63
C SER A 69 -8.99 -9.63 3.44
N VAL A 70 -7.95 -8.83 3.64
CA VAL A 70 -8.06 -7.54 4.32
C VAL A 70 -8.46 -6.48 3.29
N GLN A 71 -9.72 -6.05 3.36
CA GLN A 71 -10.28 -5.01 2.51
C GLN A 71 -10.53 -3.76 3.35
N VAL A 72 -10.15 -2.59 2.82
CA VAL A 72 -10.36 -1.29 3.45
C VAL A 72 -11.02 -0.40 2.42
N SER A 73 -12.29 -0.09 2.64
CA SER A 73 -13.03 0.77 1.73
C SER A 73 -12.64 2.24 1.93
N ALA A 74 -13.12 3.11 1.04
CA ALA A 74 -12.85 4.54 1.12
C ALA A 74 -13.43 5.19 2.40
N GLU A 75 -14.50 4.62 2.95
CA GLU A 75 -15.17 5.08 4.17
C GLU A 75 -14.38 4.72 5.43
N ASP A 76 -13.55 3.67 5.34
CA ASP A 76 -12.74 3.15 6.43
C ASP A 76 -11.46 3.96 6.66
N LEU A 77 -11.14 4.92 5.80
CA LEU A 77 -9.88 5.68 5.86
C LEU A 77 -9.78 6.59 7.09
N SER A 78 -10.88 6.85 7.79
CA SER A 78 -10.87 7.55 9.08
C SER A 78 -10.57 6.64 10.29
N ASP A 79 -10.47 5.32 10.09
CA ASP A 79 -10.13 4.33 11.11
C ASP A 79 -8.66 3.89 10.99
N PRO A 80 -7.78 4.34 11.91
CA PRO A 80 -6.36 3.97 11.85
C PRO A 80 -6.09 2.48 11.99
N ALA A 81 -6.95 1.75 12.71
CA ALA A 81 -6.74 0.32 12.94
C ALA A 81 -6.97 -0.47 11.64
N LYS A 82 -7.98 -0.10 10.85
CA LYS A 82 -8.25 -0.73 9.55
C LYS A 82 -7.12 -0.47 8.55
N VAL A 83 -6.66 0.78 8.45
CA VAL A 83 -5.53 1.12 7.57
C VAL A 83 -4.27 0.36 8.02
N ALA A 84 -3.96 0.33 9.32
CA ALA A 84 -2.81 -0.42 9.85
C ALA A 84 -2.92 -1.94 9.61
N GLN A 85 -4.11 -2.52 9.70
CA GLN A 85 -4.34 -3.94 9.39
C GLN A 85 -4.04 -4.25 7.92
N PHE A 86 -4.50 -3.40 7.01
CA PHE A 86 -4.20 -3.54 5.58
C PHE A 86 -2.69 -3.43 5.33
N GLN A 87 -2.04 -2.43 5.92
CA GLN A 87 -0.59 -2.26 5.85
C GLN A 87 0.17 -3.50 6.30
N ALA A 88 -0.16 -4.03 7.48
CA ALA A 88 0.49 -5.21 8.03
C ALA A 88 0.32 -6.44 7.13
N ALA A 89 -0.87 -6.63 6.55
CA ALA A 89 -1.14 -7.72 5.62
C ALA A 89 -0.32 -7.57 4.32
N GLN A 90 -0.24 -6.36 3.76
CA GLN A 90 0.58 -6.08 2.58
C GLN A 90 2.08 -6.21 2.86
N GLY A 91 2.57 -5.81 4.03
CA GLY A 91 3.96 -5.96 4.44
C GLY A 91 4.38 -7.42 4.65
N ALA A 92 3.51 -8.24 5.25
CA ALA A 92 3.75 -9.68 5.39
C ALA A 92 3.88 -10.39 4.02
N LEU A 93 3.12 -9.94 3.03
CA LEU A 93 3.24 -10.41 1.65
C LEU A 93 4.59 -9.99 1.04
N SER A 94 4.99 -8.72 1.15
CA SER A 94 6.30 -8.25 0.68
C SER A 94 7.45 -9.08 1.28
N GLN A 95 7.41 -9.35 2.59
CA GLN A 95 8.43 -10.14 3.26
C GLN A 95 8.48 -11.59 2.75
N SER A 96 7.31 -12.19 2.48
CA SER A 96 7.23 -13.55 1.95
C SER A 96 7.75 -13.64 0.52
N LEU A 97 7.48 -12.62 -0.30
CA LEU A 97 8.06 -12.50 -1.64
C LEU A 97 9.57 -12.31 -1.60
N GLY A 98 10.08 -11.47 -0.70
CA GLY A 98 11.53 -11.30 -0.51
C GLY A 98 12.23 -12.62 -0.17
N ARG A 99 11.64 -13.42 0.72
CA ARG A 99 12.14 -14.77 1.04
C ARG A 99 12.12 -15.70 -0.18
N LEU A 100 11.02 -15.72 -0.94
CA LEU A 100 10.93 -16.52 -2.16
C LEU A 100 12.02 -16.15 -3.17
N LEU A 101 12.22 -14.85 -3.41
CA LEU A 101 13.27 -14.38 -4.33
C LEU A 101 14.66 -14.76 -3.83
N ALA A 102 14.94 -14.66 -2.53
CA ALA A 102 16.20 -15.13 -1.96
C ALA A 102 16.43 -16.63 -2.15
N THR A 103 15.39 -17.47 -1.99
CA THR A 103 15.53 -18.92 -2.24
C THR A 103 15.91 -19.25 -3.68
N THR A 104 15.57 -18.39 -4.65
CA THR A 104 15.92 -18.62 -6.06
C THR A 104 17.42 -18.54 -6.35
N GLU A 105 18.22 -18.01 -5.42
CA GLU A 105 19.67 -18.01 -5.55
C GLU A 105 20.27 -19.42 -5.61
N ALA A 106 19.59 -20.40 -5.00
CA ALA A 106 19.99 -21.80 -4.99
C ALA A 106 19.61 -22.58 -6.25
N TYR A 107 18.82 -21.99 -7.17
CA TYR A 107 18.22 -22.66 -8.32
C TYR A 107 18.65 -21.98 -9.64
N PRO A 108 19.78 -22.37 -10.25
CA PRO A 108 20.30 -21.75 -11.47
C PRO A 108 19.32 -21.73 -12.65
N GLU A 109 18.46 -22.74 -12.74
CA GLU A 109 17.42 -22.84 -13.76
C GLU A 109 16.35 -21.75 -13.62
N LEU A 110 16.09 -21.22 -12.42
CA LEU A 110 15.21 -20.07 -12.23
C LEU A 110 15.90 -18.77 -12.65
N LYS A 111 17.21 -18.66 -12.38
CA LYS A 111 18.02 -17.49 -12.77
C LYS A 111 18.09 -17.29 -14.28
N SER A 112 18.02 -18.37 -15.06
CA SER A 112 18.02 -18.33 -16.53
C SER A 112 16.61 -18.41 -17.13
N ASN A 113 15.57 -18.59 -16.32
CA ASN A 113 14.20 -18.70 -16.82
C ASN A 113 13.66 -17.32 -17.18
N GLN A 114 13.47 -17.07 -18.48
CA GLN A 114 13.00 -15.79 -19.00
C GLN A 114 11.65 -15.36 -18.41
N ASN A 115 10.71 -16.30 -18.20
CA ASN A 115 9.40 -15.99 -17.61
C ASN A 115 9.54 -15.58 -16.14
N PHE A 116 10.46 -16.20 -15.40
CA PHE A 116 10.74 -15.84 -14.02
C PHE A 116 11.35 -14.43 -13.91
N LEU A 117 12.35 -14.14 -14.73
CA LEU A 117 13.00 -12.83 -14.79
C LEU A 117 12.01 -11.72 -15.17
N GLU A 118 11.11 -11.99 -16.12
CA GLU A 118 10.06 -11.05 -16.48
C GLU A 118 9.09 -10.79 -15.31
N LEU A 119 8.64 -11.84 -14.62
CA LEU A 119 7.77 -11.72 -13.45
C LEU A 119 8.45 -10.95 -12.30
N GLN A 120 9.75 -11.19 -12.07
CA GLN A 120 10.53 -10.44 -11.09
C GLN A 120 10.56 -8.95 -11.44
N SER A 121 10.84 -8.60 -12.71
CA SER A 121 10.83 -7.21 -13.18
C SER A 121 9.44 -6.57 -13.05
N GLN A 122 8.36 -7.30 -13.39
CA GLN A 122 7.00 -6.81 -13.24
C GLN A 122 6.62 -6.57 -11.77
N LEU A 123 7.07 -7.43 -10.85
CA LEU A 123 6.87 -7.26 -9.42
C LEU A 123 7.65 -6.06 -8.87
N GLU A 124 8.92 -5.90 -9.22
CA GLU A 124 9.72 -4.72 -8.87
C GLU A 124 9.06 -3.43 -9.38
N GLY A 125 8.64 -3.41 -10.65
CA GLY A 125 7.91 -2.29 -11.23
C GLY A 125 6.58 -2.02 -10.51
N THR A 126 5.93 -3.06 -9.95
CA THR A 126 4.72 -2.91 -9.16
C THR A 126 5.02 -2.34 -7.77
N GLU A 127 6.08 -2.78 -7.09
CA GLU A 127 6.52 -2.22 -5.80
C GLU A 127 6.87 -0.72 -5.93
N ASN A 128 7.56 -0.33 -7.01
CA ASN A 128 7.83 1.08 -7.31
C ASN A 128 6.54 1.89 -7.49
N ARG A 129 5.54 1.35 -8.21
CA ARG A 129 4.23 1.99 -8.37
C ARG A 129 3.44 2.06 -7.07
N ILE A 130 3.53 1.03 -6.22
CA ILE A 130 2.95 1.03 -4.88
C ILE A 130 3.53 2.19 -4.07
N ALA A 131 4.86 2.33 -4.02
CA ALA A 131 5.52 3.41 -3.30
C ALA A 131 5.08 4.80 -3.77
N VAL A 132 4.98 5.01 -5.09
CA VAL A 132 4.47 6.27 -5.67
C VAL A 132 3.00 6.50 -5.30
N SER A 133 2.14 5.48 -5.44
CA SER A 133 0.71 5.61 -5.10
C SER A 133 0.49 5.93 -3.61
N ILE A 134 1.29 5.35 -2.72
CA ILE A 134 1.28 5.64 -1.28
C ILE A 134 1.68 7.09 -1.01
N ARG A 135 2.74 7.58 -1.67
CA ARG A 135 3.18 8.96 -1.55
C ARG A 135 2.07 9.92 -1.99
N ASP A 136 1.45 9.66 -3.13
CA ASP A 136 0.41 10.51 -3.70
C ASP A 136 -0.87 10.48 -2.83
N TYR A 137 -1.24 9.30 -2.30
CA TYR A 137 -2.31 9.16 -1.31
C TYR A 137 -2.03 9.95 -0.03
N ASN A 138 -0.82 9.83 0.53
CA ASN A 138 -0.44 10.56 1.74
C ASN A 138 -0.45 12.08 1.52
N GLY A 139 -0.04 12.55 0.34
CA GLY A 139 -0.15 13.95 -0.04
C GLY A 139 -1.60 14.44 -0.08
N ALA A 140 -2.50 13.67 -0.69
CA ALA A 140 -3.93 13.99 -0.72
C ALA A 140 -4.56 13.96 0.69
N VAL A 141 -4.23 12.96 1.51
CA VAL A 141 -4.65 12.88 2.92
C VAL A 141 -4.15 14.10 3.70
N GLN A 142 -2.89 14.50 3.53
CA GLN A 142 -2.35 15.69 4.17
C GLN A 142 -3.11 16.96 3.75
N ALA A 143 -3.40 17.12 2.45
CA ALA A 143 -4.14 18.26 1.93
C ALA A 143 -5.57 18.31 2.51
N TYR A 144 -6.30 17.19 2.49
CA TYR A 144 -7.62 17.07 3.10
C TYR A 144 -7.59 17.36 4.61
N ASN A 145 -6.67 16.72 5.33
CA ASN A 145 -6.50 16.87 6.77
C ASN A 145 -6.15 18.30 7.19
N THR A 146 -5.38 19.01 6.38
CA THR A 146 -5.03 20.42 6.60
C THR A 146 -6.26 21.30 6.33
N ARG A 147 -7.00 21.02 5.25
CA ARG A 147 -8.20 21.76 4.87
C ARG A 147 -9.28 21.72 5.97
N ILE A 148 -9.60 20.54 6.49
CA ILE A 148 -10.62 20.41 7.55
C ILE A 148 -10.19 21.03 8.90
N ARG A 149 -8.92 21.41 9.06
CA ARG A 149 -8.35 22.04 10.27
C ARG A 149 -8.08 23.54 10.14
N THR A 150 -8.14 24.10 8.93
CA THR A 150 -7.75 25.49 8.66
C THR A 150 -8.97 26.36 8.39
N PHE A 151 -8.99 27.58 8.96
CA PHE A 151 -10.02 28.57 8.67
C PHE A 151 -9.86 29.12 7.24
N PRO A 152 -10.94 29.38 6.49
CA PRO A 152 -12.36 29.24 6.88
C PRO A 152 -12.96 27.84 6.72
N ASP A 153 -12.33 26.95 5.96
CA ASP A 153 -12.87 25.63 5.58
C ASP A 153 -13.24 24.74 6.79
N ALA A 154 -12.53 24.86 7.93
CA ALA A 154 -12.80 24.13 9.17
C ALA A 154 -14.23 24.29 9.71
N ILE A 155 -14.87 25.43 9.45
CA ILE A 155 -16.26 25.68 9.89
C ILE A 155 -17.22 24.79 9.09
N GLY A 156 -17.11 24.82 7.75
CA GLY A 156 -17.91 23.97 6.87
C GLY A 156 -17.62 22.48 7.08
N ALA A 157 -16.35 22.12 7.25
CA ALA A 157 -15.93 20.76 7.57
C ALA A 157 -16.66 20.20 8.80
N LYS A 158 -16.73 20.97 9.89
CA LYS A 158 -17.34 20.53 11.15
C LYS A 158 -18.87 20.62 11.15
N LEU A 159 -19.43 21.75 10.72
CA LEU A 159 -20.86 22.04 10.87
C LEU A 159 -21.72 21.49 9.74
N ILE A 160 -21.16 21.33 8.54
CA ILE A 160 -21.91 20.90 7.34
C ILE A 160 -21.61 19.45 7.00
N HIS A 161 -20.33 19.07 6.95
CA HIS A 161 -19.92 17.75 6.48
C HIS A 161 -19.64 16.72 7.58
N GLY A 162 -19.46 17.16 8.83
CA GLY A 162 -19.03 16.26 9.91
C GLY A 162 -17.70 15.55 9.58
N ALA A 163 -16.83 16.24 8.83
CA ALA A 163 -15.61 15.67 8.26
C ALA A 163 -14.65 15.17 9.35
N LYS A 164 -14.07 13.99 9.12
CA LYS A 164 -13.11 13.37 10.03
C LYS A 164 -11.76 13.25 9.34
N PRO A 165 -10.64 13.43 10.07
CA PRO A 165 -9.32 13.21 9.48
C PRO A 165 -9.19 11.81 8.88
N MET A 166 -8.55 11.72 7.72
CA MET A 166 -8.13 10.45 7.13
C MET A 166 -6.77 10.03 7.68
N THR A 167 -6.55 8.72 7.71
CA THR A 167 -5.33 8.09 8.20
C THR A 167 -4.33 7.96 7.06
N PRO A 168 -3.12 8.54 7.15
CA PRO A 168 -2.09 8.33 6.15
C PRO A 168 -1.56 6.89 6.20
N PHE A 169 -1.07 6.42 5.06
CA PHE A 169 -0.35 5.16 4.96
C PHE A 169 1.08 5.35 5.49
N GLN A 170 1.35 4.88 6.70
CA GLN A 170 2.69 4.83 7.27
C GLN A 170 3.64 3.93 6.47
N ALA A 171 4.86 4.41 6.21
CA ALA A 171 5.95 3.56 5.74
C ALA A 171 6.51 2.79 6.94
N THR A 172 5.87 1.67 7.29
CA THR A 172 6.45 0.72 8.24
C THR A 172 7.25 -0.30 7.45
N THR A 173 8.55 -0.07 7.31
CA THR A 173 9.47 -1.21 7.13
C THR A 173 9.52 -1.89 8.50
N PRO A 174 9.05 -3.14 8.66
CA PRO A 174 9.19 -3.83 9.94
C PRO A 174 10.67 -3.91 10.30
N GLY A 175 11.09 -3.32 11.42
CA GLY A 175 12.49 -3.27 11.83
C GLY A 175 13.33 -2.15 11.21
N ALA A 176 12.75 -1.12 10.58
CA ALA A 176 13.51 0.09 10.21
C ALA A 176 14.12 0.80 11.43
N GLU A 177 13.51 0.64 12.59
CA GLU A 177 14.04 1.06 13.89
C GLU A 177 15.31 0.30 14.31
N ASN A 178 15.59 -0.86 13.68
CA ASN A 178 16.77 -1.68 13.93
C ASN A 178 17.74 -1.54 12.75
N ALA A 179 18.61 -0.53 12.78
CA ALA A 179 19.72 -0.43 11.84
C ALA A 179 20.58 -1.72 11.92
N PRO A 180 20.97 -2.34 10.79
CA PRO A 180 21.88 -3.47 10.81
C PRO A 180 23.19 -3.05 11.48
N LYS A 181 23.56 -3.74 12.58
CA LYS A 181 24.90 -3.58 13.14
C LYS A 181 25.87 -4.23 12.16
N VAL A 182 26.61 -3.42 11.42
CA VAL A 182 27.73 -3.89 10.61
C VAL A 182 28.87 -4.17 11.57
N ASP A 183 29.08 -5.46 11.86
CA ASP A 183 30.27 -5.93 12.58
C ASP A 183 31.34 -6.27 11.54
N PHE A 184 32.45 -5.54 11.59
CA PHE A 184 33.59 -5.77 10.71
C PHE A 184 34.59 -6.79 11.28
N GLY A 185 34.31 -7.42 12.43
CA GLY A 185 35.15 -8.46 13.02
C GLY A 185 36.59 -7.98 13.23
N ALA A 186 36.80 -7.13 14.24
CA ALA A 186 38.12 -6.78 14.76
C ALA A 186 38.40 -7.51 16.07
#